data_AF-A0A1Y3MXK2-F1
#
_entry.id   AF-A0A1Y3MXK2-F1
#
_cell.length_a   1.000
_cell.length_b   1.000
_cell.length_c   1.000
_cell.angle_alpha   90.00
_cell.angle_beta   90.00
_cell.angle_gamma   90.00
#
_symmetry.space_group_name_H-M   'P 1'
#
loop_
_entity.id
_entity.type
_entity.pdbx_description
1 polymer ?
#
loop_
_entity_poly.entity_id
_entity_poly.type
_entity_poly.pdbx_seq_one_letter_code
_entity_poly.pdbx_strand_id
1 'polypeptide(L)'
;VKVKYVHEAKNLLSKSIIKVDTGDIDLYDEENEYKPQDETANDITEDMDQDDTENQPTSIKLSYNKFIKISHSIVTKLRSISSESDEPTGMSANELVDWYLETIEEELESEEAYIRERRLVKLVIKRMISK
;
A
#
# COMPACT_ATOMS: atom_id res chain seq x y z
N VAL A 1 40.87 21.01 10.25
CA VAL A 1 40.43 19.88 9.41
C VAL A 1 40.79 20.17 7.95
N LYS A 2 41.35 19.22 7.20
CA LYS A 2 41.71 19.42 5.78
C LYS A 2 40.59 18.92 4.86
N VAL A 3 40.37 19.61 3.74
CA VAL A 3 39.33 19.30 2.74
C VAL A 3 39.39 17.84 2.26
N LYS A 4 40.60 17.29 2.11
CA LYS A 4 40.81 15.89 1.71
C LYS A 4 40.16 14.86 2.66
N TYR A 5 40.21 15.11 3.97
CA TYR A 5 39.63 14.19 4.95
C TYR A 5 38.09 14.22 4.94
N VAL A 6 37.50 15.37 4.58
CA VAL A 6 36.03 15.50 4.46
C VAL A 6 35.53 14.72 3.25
N HIS A 7 36.26 14.77 2.12
CA HIS A 7 35.91 14.02 0.92
C HIS A 7 36.05 12.50 1.12
N GLU A 8 37.11 12.08 1.80
CA GLU A 8 37.34 10.67 2.12
C GLU A 8 36.28 10.14 3.10
N ALA A 9 35.95 10.90 4.14
CA ALA A 9 34.87 10.56 5.07
C ALA A 9 33.50 10.49 4.39
N LYS A 10 33.17 11.45 3.49
CA LYS A 10 31.94 11.41 2.69
C LYS A 10 31.89 10.12 1.86
N ASN A 11 32.96 9.81 1.13
CA ASN A 11 32.99 8.66 0.24
C ASN A 11 32.88 7.34 1.01
N LEU A 12 33.51 7.25 2.19
CA LEU A 12 33.40 6.09 3.07
C LEU A 12 31.98 5.95 3.63
N LEU A 13 31.37 7.05 4.08
CA LEU A 13 29.99 7.05 4.58
C LEU A 13 28.99 6.63 3.47
N SER A 14 29.13 7.19 2.27
CA SER A 14 28.26 6.84 1.14
C SER A 14 28.38 5.37 0.73
N LYS A 15 29.56 4.75 0.87
CA LYS A 15 29.76 3.31 0.61
C LYS A 15 29.31 2.42 1.77
N SER A 16 29.32 2.93 3.00
CA SER A 16 28.87 2.20 4.18
C SER A 16 27.35 2.14 4.32
N ILE A 17 26.61 3.01 3.63
CA ILE A 17 25.14 3.01 3.63
C ILE A 17 24.65 2.06 2.55
N ILE A 18 24.02 0.96 2.97
CA ILE A 18 23.41 -0.01 2.07
C ILE A 18 21.94 0.39 1.86
N LYS A 19 21.54 0.58 0.60
CA LYS A 19 20.12 0.72 0.26
C LYS A 19 19.50 -0.68 0.25
N VAL A 20 18.52 -0.91 1.12
CA VAL A 20 17.71 -2.14 1.08
C VAL A 20 16.70 -1.98 -0.05
N ASP A 21 16.72 -2.90 -1.01
CA ASP A 21 15.64 -3.02 -1.99
C ASP A 21 14.51 -3.83 -1.33
N THR A 22 13.36 -3.20 -1.17
CA THR A 22 12.18 -3.83 -0.55
C THR A 22 11.24 -4.17 -1.69
N GLY A 23 11.00 -5.46 -1.89
CA GLY A 23 10.09 -5.95 -2.93
C GLY A 23 8.65 -5.49 -2.69
N ASP A 24 7.78 -5.81 -3.65
CA ASP A 24 6.35 -5.51 -3.55
C ASP A 24 5.73 -6.20 -2.33
N ILE A 25 4.77 -5.52 -1.71
CA ILE A 25 4.02 -6.03 -0.57
C ILE A 25 2.74 -6.66 -1.12
N ASP A 26 2.59 -7.94 -0.84
CA ASP A 26 1.34 -8.67 -1.06
C ASP A 26 0.29 -8.25 -0.01
N LEU A 27 -0.80 -7.65 -0.48
CA LEU A 27 -1.99 -7.35 0.32
C LEU A 27 -3.08 -8.39 0.00
N TYR A 28 -3.39 -9.25 0.97
CA TYR A 28 -4.46 -10.23 0.86
C TYR A 28 -5.82 -9.57 1.01
N ASP A 29 -6.58 -9.53 -0.09
CA ASP A 29 -7.96 -9.04 -0.10
C ASP A 29 -8.94 -10.19 0.12
N GLU A 30 -9.23 -10.50 1.38
CA GLU A 30 -10.25 -11.49 1.78
C GLU A 30 -11.66 -11.13 1.26
N GLU A 31 -11.94 -9.85 0.95
CA GLU A 31 -13.27 -9.39 0.54
C GLU A 31 -13.52 -9.64 -0.97
N ASN A 32 -12.47 -9.89 -1.76
CA ASN A 32 -12.56 -10.14 -3.20
C ASN A 32 -12.72 -11.63 -3.56
N GLU A 33 -12.68 -12.53 -2.57
CA GLU A 33 -12.89 -13.98 -2.73
C GLU A 33 -14.33 -14.32 -3.19
N TYR A 34 -15.27 -13.37 -3.09
CA TYR A 34 -16.69 -13.57 -3.37
C TYR A 34 -17.23 -12.89 -4.64
N LYS A 35 -16.38 -12.50 -5.59
CA LYS A 35 -16.88 -12.16 -6.93
C LYS A 35 -16.94 -13.44 -7.79
N PRO A 36 -18.14 -14.04 -8.01
CA PRO A 36 -18.28 -15.03 -9.06
C PRO A 36 -17.88 -14.37 -10.39
N GLN A 37 -16.92 -14.98 -11.05
CA GLN A 37 -16.42 -14.59 -12.36
C GLN A 37 -17.55 -14.85 -13.36
N ASP A 38 -18.30 -13.80 -13.70
CA ASP A 38 -19.43 -13.89 -14.63
C ASP A 38 -18.91 -14.38 -15.99
N GLU A 39 -19.61 -15.39 -16.49
CA GLU A 39 -19.32 -16.20 -17.68
C GLU A 39 -19.26 -15.31 -18.94
N THR A 40 -18.09 -15.23 -19.57
CA THR A 40 -18.01 -14.81 -20.97
C THR A 40 -17.84 -16.05 -21.84
N ALA A 41 -18.97 -16.63 -22.23
CA ALA A 41 -19.06 -17.62 -23.29
C ALA A 41 -18.82 -16.95 -24.65
N ASN A 42 -17.71 -17.29 -25.33
CA ASN A 42 -17.68 -17.48 -26.79
C ASN A 42 -16.37 -18.18 -27.25
N ASP A 43 -16.46 -19.50 -27.31
CA ASP A 43 -16.22 -20.38 -28.47
C ASP A 43 -14.85 -20.44 -29.20
N ILE A 44 -14.35 -21.68 -29.28
CA ILE A 44 -13.42 -22.38 -30.21
C ILE A 44 -11.95 -21.90 -30.36
N THR A 45 -10.97 -22.66 -29.83
CA THR A 45 -10.36 -23.86 -30.45
C THR A 45 -9.36 -24.55 -29.51
N GLU A 46 -9.29 -25.88 -29.63
CA GLU A 46 -8.49 -26.86 -28.89
C GLU A 46 -6.99 -26.52 -28.77
N ASP A 47 -6.44 -26.59 -27.55
CA ASP A 47 -5.39 -27.56 -27.24
C ASP A 47 -5.30 -27.81 -25.73
N MET A 48 -5.05 -29.07 -25.37
CA MET A 48 -5.04 -29.58 -24.00
C MET A 48 -3.79 -29.13 -23.24
N ASP A 49 -3.98 -28.51 -22.07
CA ASP A 49 -3.16 -28.83 -20.89
C ASP A 49 -3.99 -28.55 -19.63
N GLN A 50 -4.36 -29.63 -18.96
CA GLN A 50 -4.91 -29.60 -17.61
C GLN A 50 -3.77 -29.25 -16.66
N ASP A 51 -3.76 -28.03 -16.13
CA ASP A 51 -3.15 -27.79 -14.82
C ASP A 51 -4.19 -27.17 -13.89
N ASP A 52 -4.47 -27.97 -12.88
CA ASP A 52 -5.36 -27.71 -11.75
C ASP A 52 -4.67 -26.64 -10.89
N THR A 53 -4.96 -25.36 -11.11
CA THR A 53 -4.50 -24.31 -10.19
C THR A 53 -5.68 -23.71 -9.45
N GLU A 54 -5.90 -24.34 -8.29
CA GLU A 54 -6.51 -23.82 -7.08
C GLU A 54 -6.71 -22.30 -7.05
N ASN A 55 -7.93 -21.93 -6.69
CA ASN A 55 -8.43 -20.70 -6.10
C ASN A 55 -7.38 -19.92 -5.26
N GLN A 56 -6.41 -19.24 -5.90
CA GLN A 56 -5.45 -18.40 -5.20
C GLN A 56 -6.11 -17.06 -4.87
N PRO A 57 -6.08 -16.62 -3.59
CA PRO A 57 -6.62 -15.32 -3.20
C PRO A 57 -5.96 -14.23 -4.04
N THR A 58 -6.75 -13.28 -4.56
CA THR A 58 -6.23 -12.18 -5.39
C THR A 58 -5.33 -11.29 -4.53
N SER A 59 -4.03 -11.62 -4.47
CA SER A 59 -3.03 -10.79 -3.82
C SER A 59 -2.85 -9.53 -4.65
N ILE A 60 -3.20 -8.38 -4.08
CA ILE A 60 -2.93 -7.10 -4.71
C ILE A 60 -1.46 -6.77 -4.40
N LYS A 61 -0.60 -6.90 -5.41
CA LYS A 61 0.80 -6.48 -5.33
C LYS A 61 0.88 -4.96 -5.23
N LEU A 62 1.26 -4.47 -4.05
CA LEU A 62 1.44 -3.05 -3.78
C LEU A 62 2.92 -2.71 -3.73
N SER A 63 3.37 -1.77 -4.56
CA SER A 63 4.75 -1.28 -4.46
C SER A 63 5.04 -0.74 -3.05
N TYR A 64 6.19 -1.11 -2.50
CA TYR A 64 6.62 -0.68 -1.17
C TYR A 64 6.58 0.84 -0.99
N ASN A 65 6.97 1.61 -2.01
CA ASN A 65 6.93 3.07 -1.95
C ASN A 65 5.50 3.61 -1.75
N LYS A 66 4.51 2.99 -2.41
CA LYS A 66 3.11 3.37 -2.28
C LYS A 66 2.58 3.02 -0.89
N PHE A 67 2.91 1.83 -0.39
CA PHE A 67 2.61 1.42 0.98
C PHE A 67 3.17 2.44 2.00
N ILE A 68 4.45 2.77 1.90
CA ILE A 68 5.10 3.74 2.80
C ILE A 68 4.49 5.14 2.69
N LYS A 69 4.16 5.61 1.47
CA LYS A 69 3.47 6.90 1.29
C LYS A 69 2.17 6.93 2.08
N ILE A 70 1.33 5.91 1.92
CA ILE A 70 0.03 5.79 2.61
C ILE A 70 0.23 5.69 4.13
N SER A 71 1.09 4.78 4.59
CA SER A 71 1.36 4.59 6.01
C SER A 71 1.90 5.85 6.67
N HIS A 72 2.82 6.58 6.04
CA HIS A 72 3.33 7.84 6.57
C HIS A 72 2.25 8.92 6.66
N SER A 73 1.37 9.05 5.66
CA SER A 73 0.25 10.01 5.70
C SER A 73 -0.67 9.72 6.88
N ILE A 74 -1.04 8.44 7.06
CA ILE A 74 -1.88 7.99 8.18
C ILE A 74 -1.24 8.29 9.53
N VAL A 75 0.02 7.90 9.73
CA VAL A 75 0.73 8.11 11.01
C VAL A 75 0.89 9.59 11.32
N THR A 76 1.17 10.41 10.30
CA THR A 76 1.26 11.87 10.45
C THR A 76 -0.06 12.46 10.93
N LYS A 77 -1.18 12.04 10.35
CA LYS A 77 -2.51 12.50 10.76
C LYS A 77 -2.83 12.11 12.20
N LEU A 78 -2.59 10.85 12.57
CA LEU A 78 -2.80 10.38 13.94
C LEU A 78 -1.96 11.16 14.95
N ARG A 79 -0.68 11.41 14.63
CA ARG A 79 0.21 12.22 15.49
C ARG A 79 -0.26 13.67 15.61
N SER A 80 -0.77 14.25 14.53
CA SER A 80 -1.34 15.61 14.54
C SER A 80 -2.53 15.69 15.49
N ILE A 81 -3.45 14.72 15.41
CA ILE A 81 -4.65 14.68 16.27
C ILE A 81 -4.26 14.54 17.74
N SER A 82 -3.33 13.63 18.05
CA SER A 82 -2.83 13.44 19.42
C SER A 82 -2.07 14.65 19.97
N SER A 83 -1.59 15.56 19.12
CA SER A 83 -0.93 16.79 19.55
C SER A 83 -1.89 17.97 19.70
N GLU A 84 -3.03 17.93 19.03
CA GLU A 84 -4.02 19.03 19.00
C GLU A 84 -5.09 18.88 20.10
N SER A 85 -5.37 17.64 20.51
CA SER A 85 -6.31 17.33 21.59
C SER A 85 -5.57 16.79 22.82
N ASP A 86 -5.79 17.39 23.99
CA ASP A 86 -5.32 16.87 25.28
C ASP A 86 -6.05 15.58 25.71
N GLU A 87 -7.19 15.27 25.08
CA GLU A 87 -7.85 13.98 25.24
C GLU A 87 -7.31 12.95 24.24
N PRO A 88 -7.07 11.69 24.66
CA PRO A 88 -6.62 10.60 23.80
C PRO A 88 -7.78 10.08 22.93
N THR A 89 -8.43 10.97 22.20
CA THR A 89 -9.54 10.66 21.30
C THR A 89 -8.94 10.26 19.97
N GLY A 90 -8.87 8.95 19.72
CA GLY A 90 -8.44 8.40 18.45
C GLY A 90 -9.46 8.64 17.34
N MET A 91 -9.02 8.55 16.09
CA MET A 91 -9.88 8.55 14.90
C MET A 91 -10.30 7.12 14.55
N SER A 92 -11.54 6.93 14.09
CA SER A 92 -11.98 5.61 13.65
C SER A 92 -11.28 5.19 12.35
N ALA A 93 -11.13 3.87 12.11
CA ALA A 93 -10.46 3.39 10.90
C ALA A 93 -11.16 3.87 9.61
N ASN A 94 -12.49 3.97 9.61
CA ASN A 94 -13.24 4.48 8.47
C ASN A 94 -13.02 5.98 8.25
N GLU A 95 -13.05 6.77 9.31
CA GLU A 95 -12.82 8.22 9.23
C GLU A 95 -11.40 8.55 8.75
N LEU A 96 -10.41 7.73 9.12
CA LEU A 96 -9.05 7.86 8.63
C LEU A 96 -8.92 7.49 7.14
N VAL A 97 -9.69 6.49 6.68
CA VAL A 97 -9.78 6.14 5.25
C VAL A 97 -10.39 7.30 4.48
N ASP A 98 -11.49 7.87 4.97
CA ASP A 98 -12.20 8.97 4.32
C ASP A 98 -11.30 10.23 4.25
N TRP A 99 -10.61 10.59 5.35
CA TRP A 99 -9.62 11.68 5.34
C TRP A 99 -8.49 11.47 4.32
N TYR A 100 -7.98 10.25 4.21
CA TYR A 100 -6.93 9.95 3.25
C TYR A 100 -7.44 10.10 1.81
N LEU A 101 -8.67 9.65 1.54
CA LEU A 101 -9.31 9.78 0.24
C LEU A 101 -9.56 11.24 -0.15
N GLU A 102 -10.02 12.08 0.78
CA GLU A 102 -10.14 13.54 0.58
C GLU A 102 -8.79 14.17 0.23
N THR A 103 -7.71 13.73 0.88
CA THR A 103 -6.36 14.27 0.63
C THR A 103 -5.85 13.94 -0.78
N ILE A 104 -6.24 12.79 -1.33
CA ILE A 104 -5.83 12.35 -2.68
C ILE A 104 -6.91 12.59 -3.74
N GLU A 105 -8.05 13.16 -3.38
CA GLU A 105 -9.19 13.37 -4.29
C GLU A 105 -8.77 14.21 -5.50
N GLU A 106 -7.93 15.22 -5.30
CA GLU A 106 -7.38 16.05 -6.39
C GLU A 106 -6.43 15.28 -7.32
N GLU A 107 -5.82 14.18 -6.86
CA GLU A 107 -4.98 13.30 -7.68
C GLU A 107 -5.81 12.24 -8.43
N LEU A 108 -7.09 12.04 -8.08
CA LEU A 108 -7.94 10.98 -8.60
C LEU A 108 -8.84 11.47 -9.75
N GLU A 109 -8.61 10.94 -10.95
CA GLU A 109 -9.38 11.30 -12.15
C GLU A 109 -10.58 10.37 -12.43
N SER A 110 -10.74 9.28 -11.67
CA SER A 110 -11.73 8.23 -11.95
C SER A 110 -12.37 7.65 -10.70
N GLU A 111 -13.68 7.39 -10.76
CA GLU A 111 -14.45 6.71 -9.71
C GLU A 111 -13.92 5.29 -9.44
N GLU A 112 -13.48 4.58 -10.49
CA GLU A 112 -12.88 3.26 -10.31
C GLU A 112 -11.56 3.34 -9.53
N ALA A 113 -10.76 4.39 -9.76
CA ALA A 113 -9.53 4.62 -9.03
C ALA A 113 -9.81 4.92 -7.55
N TYR A 114 -10.85 5.70 -7.26
CA TYR A 114 -11.32 5.98 -5.91
C TYR A 114 -11.70 4.70 -5.14
N ILE A 115 -12.48 3.81 -5.76
CA ILE A 115 -12.89 2.55 -5.14
C ILE A 115 -11.68 1.64 -4.87
N ARG A 116 -10.74 1.56 -5.82
CA ARG A 116 -9.51 0.78 -5.65
C ARG A 116 -8.64 1.33 -4.51
N GLU A 117 -8.41 2.64 -4.47
CA GLU A 117 -7.64 3.28 -3.39
C GLU A 117 -8.32 3.08 -2.03
N ARG A 118 -9.63 3.23 -1.95
CA ARG A 118 -10.38 2.99 -0.71
C ARG A 118 -10.16 1.58 -0.16
N ARG A 119 -10.19 0.55 -1.02
CA ARG A 119 -9.87 -0.84 -0.63
C ARG A 119 -8.43 -0.97 -0.18
N LEU A 120 -7.50 -0.43 -0.97
CA LEU A 120 -6.07 -0.49 -0.71
C LEU A 120 -5.71 0.12 0.65
N VAL A 121 -6.25 1.29 0.97
CA VAL A 121 -6.00 1.98 2.25
C VAL A 121 -6.53 1.15 3.43
N LYS A 122 -7.72 0.55 3.31
CA LYS A 122 -8.25 -0.37 4.35
C LYS A 122 -7.34 -1.57 4.57
N LEU A 123 -6.84 -2.19 3.50
CA LEU A 123 -5.89 -3.29 3.55
C LEU A 123 -4.57 -2.88 4.20
N VAL A 124 -4.06 -1.69 3.88
CA VAL A 124 -2.86 -1.12 4.49
C VAL A 124 -3.06 -0.91 5.99
N ILE A 125 -4.19 -0.35 6.42
CA ILE A 125 -4.51 -0.19 7.85
C ILE A 125 -4.59 -1.55 8.56
N LYS A 126 -5.31 -2.52 7.98
CA LYS A 126 -5.37 -3.90 8.53
C LYS A 126 -3.98 -4.50 8.66
N ARG A 127 -3.12 -4.32 7.64
CA ARG A 127 -1.72 -4.78 7.62
C ARG A 127 -0.84 -4.10 8.67
N MET A 128 -1.05 -2.81 8.93
CA MET A 128 -0.33 -2.05 9.95
C MET A 128 -0.63 -2.54 11.37
N ILE A 129 -1.86 -3.01 11.61
CA ILE A 129 -2.29 -3.54 12.91
C ILE A 129 -1.94 -5.02 13.07
N SER A 130 -2.05 -5.80 12.00
CA SER A 130 -1.90 -7.26 12.00
C SER A 130 -0.44 -7.75 11.88
N LYS A 131 0.55 -7.02 12.41
CA LYS A 131 1.97 -7.42 12.34
C LYS A 131 2.68 -7.37 13.68
#